data_AF-A0A359I7E6-F1
#
_entry.id   AF-A0A359I7E6-F1
#
_cell.length_a   1.000
_cell.length_b   1.000
_cell.length_c   1.000
_cell.angle_alpha   90.00
_cell.angle_beta   90.00
_cell.angle_gamma   90.00
#
_symmetry.space_group_name_H-M   'P 1'
#
loop_
_entity.id
_entity.type
_entity.pdbx_description
1 polymer ?
#
loop_
_entity_poly.entity_id
_entity_poly.type
_entity_poly.pdbx_seq_one_letter_code
_entity_poly.pdbx_strand_id
1 'polypeptide(L)'
;MKKFRICLCILTVGLVSCSGGEKSQNIDTDSIVVEDISIIEKAKWQKDYFVDEFGEPTKDAYAVIETSGDFSNSATSGSQLNVRILVTPSEVRFNLYEYGSQMVKGEGLIKFKAKLSNDSIIEFDTYNHDNGANNVSSTFGEDKEVIRMLKANETIRFSARTYDSPVSTYRFSLDADTTSLINILKQIPE
;
A
#
# COMPACT_ATOMS: atom_id res chain seq x y z
N MET A 1 -38.72 31.68 -6.38
CA MET A 1 -40.03 32.21 -5.97
C MET A 1 -41.15 31.27 -6.41
N LYS A 2 -41.74 30.50 -5.50
CA LYS A 2 -43.12 29.99 -5.61
C LYS A 2 -43.68 29.96 -4.18
N LYS A 3 -44.63 30.84 -3.94
CA LYS A 3 -45.39 31.04 -2.70
C LYS A 3 -46.65 30.16 -2.71
N PHE A 4 -47.36 30.15 -1.58
CA PHE A 4 -48.73 29.67 -1.30
C PHE A 4 -48.82 28.21 -0.81
N ARG A 5 -49.58 27.85 0.23
CA ARG A 5 -50.76 28.50 0.84
C ARG A 5 -51.03 27.96 2.26
N ILE A 6 -51.51 28.82 3.14
CA ILE A 6 -51.99 28.57 4.51
C ILE A 6 -53.28 27.74 4.50
N CYS A 7 -53.45 26.84 5.48
CA CYS A 7 -54.76 26.43 5.98
C CYS A 7 -54.79 26.45 7.51
N LEU A 8 -55.70 27.29 8.00
CA LEU A 8 -56.11 27.53 9.38
C LEU A 8 -57.27 26.58 9.72
N CYS A 9 -57.48 26.36 11.03
CA CYS A 9 -58.72 25.93 11.74
C CYS A 9 -58.52 24.63 12.55
N ILE A 10 -58.97 24.43 13.79
CA ILE A 10 -59.77 25.19 14.77
C ILE A 10 -59.47 24.56 16.16
N LEU A 11 -59.48 25.38 17.21
CA LEU A 11 -59.47 24.95 18.63
C LEU A 11 -60.66 24.06 18.97
N THR A 12 -60.46 23.03 19.81
CA THR A 12 -61.39 22.71 20.90
C THR A 12 -60.64 22.38 22.18
N VAL A 13 -61.11 22.97 23.28
CA VAL A 13 -60.61 22.87 24.65
C VAL A 13 -61.31 21.70 25.34
N GLY A 14 -60.58 20.90 26.13
CA GLY A 14 -61.15 19.79 26.90
C GLY A 14 -60.30 19.34 28.09
N LEU A 15 -60.54 20.01 29.22
CA LEU A 15 -60.53 19.56 30.61
C LEU A 15 -59.29 18.90 31.26
N VAL A 16 -59.00 19.47 32.44
CA VAL A 16 -58.01 19.19 33.48
C VAL A 16 -58.22 17.84 34.15
N SER A 17 -57.12 17.12 34.46
CA SER A 17 -56.99 16.42 35.75
C SER A 17 -55.50 16.19 36.07
N CYS A 18 -55.09 16.69 37.25
CA CYS A 18 -53.74 16.64 37.80
C CYS A 18 -53.29 15.21 38.15
N SER A 19 -51.98 14.96 38.05
CA SER A 19 -51.17 14.36 39.13
C SER A 19 -49.73 14.09 38.66
N GLY A 20 -48.78 14.73 39.33
CA GLY A 20 -47.53 14.09 39.77
C GLY A 20 -46.36 13.99 38.77
N GLY A 21 -45.33 14.79 39.03
CA GLY A 21 -43.94 14.42 38.75
C GLY A 21 -43.23 15.28 37.71
N GLU A 22 -42.35 16.17 38.17
CA GLU A 22 -41.34 16.81 37.32
C GLU A 22 -40.50 15.73 36.61
N LYS A 23 -40.47 15.78 35.27
CA LYS A 23 -39.49 15.07 34.46
C LYS A 23 -38.73 16.06 33.59
N SER A 24 -37.43 16.09 33.89
CA SER A 24 -36.32 16.60 33.10
C SER A 24 -36.53 16.45 31.59
N GLN A 25 -36.14 17.47 30.83
CA GLN A 25 -36.19 17.47 29.38
C GLN A 25 -35.34 16.33 28.82
N ASN A 26 -36.01 15.40 28.16
CA ASN A 26 -35.40 14.32 27.40
C ASN A 26 -34.92 14.94 26.08
N ILE A 27 -33.62 15.24 25.98
CA ILE A 27 -33.00 15.54 24.69
C ILE A 27 -32.96 14.22 23.94
N ASP A 28 -33.78 14.12 22.92
CA ASP A 28 -33.81 13.04 21.96
C ASP A 28 -32.48 13.03 21.20
N THR A 29 -31.49 12.32 21.74
CA THR A 29 -30.29 11.90 21.01
C THR A 29 -30.69 10.84 19.99
N ASP A 30 -31.39 11.29 18.96
CA ASP A 30 -31.66 10.46 17.79
C ASP A 30 -30.36 10.39 16.97
N SER A 31 -29.66 9.29 17.18
CA SER A 31 -28.93 8.58 16.14
C SER A 31 -27.89 9.38 15.34
N ILE A 32 -26.77 9.75 16.00
CA ILE A 32 -25.51 9.86 15.25
C ILE A 32 -25.13 8.43 14.87
N VAL A 33 -25.48 8.03 13.64
CA VAL A 33 -24.81 6.92 12.98
C VAL A 33 -23.38 7.40 12.75
N VAL A 34 -22.50 7.08 13.70
CA VAL A 34 -21.06 7.11 13.43
C VAL A 34 -20.86 5.97 12.45
N GLU A 35 -20.88 6.29 11.15
CA GLU A 35 -20.30 5.40 10.17
C GLU A 35 -18.88 5.14 10.66
N ASP A 36 -18.61 3.87 10.96
CA ASP A 36 -17.29 3.39 11.29
C ASP A 36 -16.42 3.69 10.06
N ILE A 37 -15.78 4.85 10.05
CA ILE A 37 -14.74 5.17 9.08
C ILE A 37 -13.64 4.19 9.45
N SER A 38 -13.68 2.99 8.88
CA SER A 38 -12.55 2.10 8.87
C SER A 38 -11.46 2.88 8.13
N ILE A 39 -10.60 3.55 8.89
CA ILE A 39 -9.39 4.13 8.34
C ILE A 39 -8.65 2.92 7.80
N ILE A 40 -8.64 2.76 6.48
CA ILE A 40 -7.84 1.72 5.83
C ILE A 40 -6.39 2.11 6.14
N GLU A 41 -5.84 1.53 7.21
CA GLU A 41 -4.45 1.77 7.57
C GLU A 41 -3.58 1.25 6.44
N LYS A 42 -2.75 2.14 5.88
CA LYS A 42 -1.75 1.75 4.89
C LYS A 42 -0.80 0.73 5.48
N ALA A 43 -0.27 -0.15 4.63
CA ALA A 43 0.74 -1.11 5.04
C ALA A 43 1.97 -0.38 5.59
N LYS A 44 2.50 -0.84 6.72
CA LYS A 44 3.67 -0.24 7.38
C LYS A 44 4.93 -0.98 6.99
N TRP A 45 6.00 -0.23 6.73
CA TRP A 45 7.32 -0.79 6.56
C TRP A 45 7.85 -1.31 7.90
N GLN A 46 8.61 -2.39 7.84
CA GLN A 46 9.26 -3.01 8.99
C GLN A 46 10.77 -2.87 8.87
N LYS A 47 11.46 -2.75 10.00
CA LYS A 47 12.92 -2.83 10.04
C LYS A 47 13.32 -4.28 10.23
N ASP A 48 14.20 -4.78 9.39
CA ASP A 48 14.75 -6.13 9.46
C ASP A 48 16.26 -6.08 9.20
N TYR A 49 16.95 -7.20 9.38
CA TYR A 49 18.40 -7.31 9.32
C TYR A 49 18.82 -8.36 8.30
N PHE A 50 19.94 -8.14 7.63
CA PHE A 50 20.59 -9.19 6.86
C PHE A 50 21.06 -10.28 7.82
N VAL A 51 21.21 -11.51 7.32
CA VAL A 51 21.73 -12.63 8.10
C VAL A 51 23.06 -13.09 7.53
N ASP A 52 23.96 -13.50 8.40
CA ASP A 52 25.23 -14.10 7.99
C ASP A 52 25.07 -15.58 7.60
N GLU A 53 26.19 -16.24 7.31
CA GLU A 53 26.23 -17.65 6.92
C GLU A 53 25.77 -18.63 8.02
N PHE A 54 25.70 -18.16 9.27
CA PHE A 54 25.20 -18.92 10.42
C PHE A 54 23.72 -18.65 10.69
N GLY A 55 23.09 -17.76 9.92
CA GLY A 55 21.70 -17.35 10.11
C GLY A 55 21.52 -16.32 11.22
N GLU A 56 22.61 -15.71 11.71
CA GLU A 56 22.54 -14.70 12.75
C GLU A 56 22.32 -13.30 12.13
N PRO A 57 21.46 -12.46 12.72
CA PRO A 57 21.29 -11.09 12.26
C PRO A 57 22.59 -10.29 12.30
N THR A 58 22.94 -9.65 11.19
CA THR A 58 24.08 -8.73 11.10
C THR A 58 23.69 -7.35 11.64
N LYS A 59 24.62 -6.39 11.59
CA LYS A 59 24.34 -4.98 11.91
C LYS A 59 23.69 -4.23 10.75
N ASP A 60 23.68 -4.83 9.57
CA ASP A 60 23.20 -4.22 8.33
C ASP A 60 21.68 -4.41 8.27
N ALA A 61 20.97 -3.30 8.47
CA ALA A 61 19.52 -3.28 8.50
C ALA A 61 18.93 -2.76 7.18
N TYR A 62 17.68 -3.12 6.93
CA TYR A 62 16.89 -2.63 5.80
C TYR A 62 15.44 -2.39 6.22
N ALA A 63 14.75 -1.54 5.47
CA ALA A 63 13.30 -1.44 5.53
C ALA A 63 12.70 -2.50 4.59
N VAL A 64 11.63 -3.16 5.02
CA VAL A 64 10.95 -4.19 4.24
C VAL A 64 9.45 -4.04 4.28
N ILE A 65 8.79 -4.36 3.17
CA ILE A 65 7.34 -4.49 3.08
C ILE A 65 6.97 -5.60 2.11
N GLU A 66 5.81 -6.21 2.34
CA GLU A 66 5.25 -7.23 1.47
C GLU A 66 3.96 -6.71 0.83
N THR A 67 3.76 -7.08 -0.43
CA THR A 67 2.52 -6.84 -1.17
C THR A 67 2.25 -8.00 -2.11
N SER A 68 1.07 -8.01 -2.72
CA SER A 68 0.64 -9.04 -3.65
C SER A 68 0.08 -8.45 -4.93
N GLY A 69 -0.03 -9.29 -5.94
CA GLY A 69 -0.63 -8.96 -7.21
C GLY A 69 -0.77 -10.21 -8.06
N ASP A 70 -0.57 -10.05 -9.36
CA ASP A 70 -0.74 -11.11 -10.33
C ASP A 70 0.45 -11.19 -11.29
N PHE A 71 0.72 -12.40 -11.78
CA PHE A 71 1.70 -12.65 -12.82
C PHE A 71 1.14 -13.56 -13.91
N SER A 72 1.74 -13.49 -15.09
CA SER A 72 1.46 -14.37 -16.22
C SER A 72 2.78 -14.82 -16.84
N ASN A 73 2.88 -16.09 -17.22
CA ASN A 73 4.01 -16.67 -17.94
C ASN A 73 3.51 -17.69 -18.98
N SER A 74 4.38 -18.57 -19.48
CA SER A 74 4.00 -19.57 -20.49
C SER A 74 3.02 -20.65 -19.98
N ALA A 75 2.92 -20.85 -18.66
CA ALA A 75 2.11 -21.89 -18.05
C ALA A 75 0.78 -21.36 -17.48
N THR A 76 0.71 -20.07 -17.11
CA THR A 76 -0.47 -19.49 -16.45
C THR A 76 -0.70 -18.03 -16.80
N SER A 77 -1.91 -17.54 -16.56
CA SER A 77 -2.25 -16.13 -16.67
C SER A 77 -3.02 -15.66 -15.44
N GLY A 78 -2.55 -14.56 -14.84
CA GLY A 78 -3.19 -13.94 -13.68
C GLY A 78 -3.07 -14.77 -12.39
N SER A 79 -2.03 -15.60 -12.28
CA SER A 79 -1.77 -16.36 -11.05
C SER A 79 -1.25 -15.44 -9.93
N GLN A 80 -1.37 -15.90 -8.69
CA GLN A 80 -0.93 -15.14 -7.52
C GLN A 80 0.57 -14.81 -7.55
N LEU A 81 0.87 -13.53 -7.39
CA LEU A 81 2.21 -13.01 -7.15
C LEU A 81 2.30 -12.48 -5.72
N ASN A 82 3.35 -12.85 -5.00
CA ASN A 82 3.78 -12.14 -3.79
C ASN A 82 5.08 -11.38 -4.09
N VAL A 83 5.26 -10.22 -3.46
CA VAL A 83 6.41 -9.33 -3.67
C VAL A 83 6.94 -8.88 -2.33
N ARG A 84 8.25 -9.02 -2.13
CA ARG A 84 8.97 -8.48 -0.97
C ARG A 84 9.88 -7.37 -1.45
N ILE A 85 9.64 -6.15 -0.96
CA ILE A 85 10.42 -4.96 -1.32
C ILE A 85 11.35 -4.63 -0.17
N LEU A 86 12.66 -4.62 -0.42
CA LEU A 86 13.68 -4.24 0.56
C LEU A 86 14.32 -2.93 0.14
N VAL A 87 14.58 -2.05 1.09
CA VAL A 87 15.17 -0.73 0.86
C VAL A 87 16.22 -0.44 1.93
N THR A 88 17.44 -0.13 1.49
CA THR A 88 18.48 0.52 2.30
C THR A 88 18.61 1.99 1.85
N PRO A 89 19.47 2.81 2.48
CA PRO A 89 19.74 4.16 1.97
C PRO A 89 20.28 4.20 0.51
N SER A 90 20.88 3.11 0.03
CA SER A 90 21.61 3.04 -1.25
C SER A 90 21.19 1.89 -2.17
N GLU A 91 20.26 1.02 -1.77
CA GLU A 91 19.85 -0.15 -2.55
C GLU A 91 18.33 -0.36 -2.44
N VAL A 92 17.75 -0.84 -3.54
CA VAL A 92 16.36 -1.32 -3.58
C VAL A 92 16.33 -2.70 -4.22
N ARG A 93 15.52 -3.59 -3.65
CA ARG A 93 15.32 -4.95 -4.16
C ARG A 93 13.83 -5.29 -4.24
N PHE A 94 13.41 -5.88 -5.36
CA PHE A 94 12.04 -6.35 -5.59
C PHE A 94 12.04 -7.87 -5.78
N ASN A 95 12.02 -8.62 -4.69
CA ASN A 95 11.93 -10.08 -4.79
C ASN A 95 10.50 -10.48 -5.20
N LEU A 96 10.40 -11.26 -6.27
CA LEU A 96 9.14 -11.72 -6.86
C LEU A 96 8.94 -13.21 -6.54
N TYR A 97 7.72 -13.58 -6.16
CA TYR A 97 7.34 -14.95 -5.80
C TYR A 97 6.11 -15.38 -6.60
N GLU A 98 6.33 -16.14 -7.67
CA GLU A 98 5.29 -16.78 -8.46
C GLU A 98 4.54 -17.83 -7.63
N TYR A 99 3.25 -18.03 -7.94
CA TYR A 99 2.36 -18.94 -7.22
C TYR A 99 2.38 -18.71 -5.68
N GLY A 100 2.61 -17.46 -5.27
CA GLY A 100 2.70 -17.01 -3.89
C GLY A 100 3.96 -17.38 -3.11
N SER A 101 4.81 -18.31 -3.59
CA SER A 101 5.99 -18.75 -2.82
C SER A 101 7.21 -19.14 -3.66
N GLN A 102 7.06 -19.34 -4.97
CA GLN A 102 8.14 -19.73 -5.86
C GLN A 102 8.94 -18.50 -6.28
N MET A 103 10.08 -18.28 -5.63
CA MET A 103 10.93 -17.13 -5.92
C MET A 103 11.47 -17.18 -7.36
N VAL A 104 11.36 -16.06 -8.07
CA VAL A 104 11.94 -15.83 -9.40
C VAL A 104 13.46 -15.65 -9.28
N LYS A 105 14.25 -16.39 -10.06
CA LYS A 105 15.72 -16.39 -9.99
C LYS A 105 16.35 -16.58 -11.35
N GLY A 106 17.53 -15.99 -11.55
CA GLY A 106 18.35 -16.19 -12.75
C GLY A 106 17.75 -15.63 -14.04
N GLU A 107 16.74 -14.76 -13.97
CA GLU A 107 16.12 -14.12 -15.15
C GLU A 107 17.00 -13.01 -15.76
N GLY A 108 18.09 -12.63 -15.09
CA GLY A 108 18.94 -11.53 -15.54
C GLY A 108 18.19 -10.20 -15.53
N LEU A 109 18.16 -9.48 -16.65
CA LEU A 109 17.52 -8.17 -16.72
C LEU A 109 15.99 -8.30 -16.67
N ILE A 110 15.35 -7.55 -15.76
CA ILE A 110 13.89 -7.38 -15.70
C ILE A 110 13.57 -5.90 -15.75
N LYS A 111 12.73 -5.50 -16.71
CA LYS A 111 12.29 -4.10 -16.89
C LYS A 111 11.06 -3.82 -16.03
N PHE A 112 11.15 -2.79 -15.19
CA PHE A 112 10.05 -2.29 -14.37
C PHE A 112 9.52 -0.96 -14.90
N LYS A 113 8.22 -0.76 -14.65
CA LYS A 113 7.52 0.51 -14.76
C LYS A 113 6.73 0.74 -13.49
N ALA A 114 6.83 1.92 -12.93
CA ALA A 114 6.00 2.38 -11.83
C ALA A 114 5.12 3.53 -12.30
N LYS A 115 3.81 3.40 -12.10
CA LYS A 115 2.82 4.42 -12.43
C LYS A 115 2.30 5.06 -11.14
N LEU A 116 2.48 6.38 -11.06
CA LEU A 116 2.08 7.21 -9.92
C LEU A 116 0.62 7.64 -10.03
N SER A 117 0.10 8.28 -8.98
CA SER A 117 -1.28 8.76 -8.88
C SER A 117 -1.60 9.87 -9.88
N ASN A 118 -0.58 10.64 -10.29
CA ASN A 118 -0.69 11.67 -11.32
C ASN A 118 -0.50 11.13 -12.76
N ASP A 119 -0.59 9.81 -12.94
CA ASP A 119 -0.36 9.07 -14.19
C ASP A 119 1.06 9.14 -14.78
N SER A 120 2.02 9.79 -14.12
CA SER A 120 3.43 9.76 -14.51
C SER A 120 3.99 8.35 -14.40
N ILE A 121 4.92 8.02 -15.31
CA ILE A 121 5.56 6.70 -15.37
C ILE A 121 7.07 6.89 -15.14
N ILE A 122 7.60 6.11 -14.20
CA ILE A 122 9.04 5.93 -13.98
C ILE A 122 9.40 4.55 -14.51
N GLU A 123 10.40 4.47 -15.39
CA GLU A 123 10.96 3.21 -15.87
C GLU A 123 12.33 3.00 -15.21
N PHE A 124 12.62 1.76 -14.81
CA PHE A 124 13.91 1.37 -14.24
C PHE A 124 14.16 -0.11 -14.53
N ASP A 125 15.42 -0.48 -14.57
CA ASP A 125 15.83 -1.86 -14.78
C ASP A 125 16.27 -2.49 -13.45
N THR A 126 16.04 -3.79 -13.34
CA THR A 126 16.50 -4.61 -12.23
C THR A 126 17.32 -5.79 -12.75
N TYR A 127 18.25 -6.28 -11.95
CA TYR A 127 19.00 -7.50 -12.26
C TYR A 127 18.64 -8.61 -11.27
N ASN A 128 18.08 -9.69 -11.78
CA ASN A 128 17.66 -10.88 -11.05
C ASN A 128 18.77 -11.94 -11.07
N HIS A 129 19.39 -12.13 -9.91
CA HIS A 129 20.47 -13.07 -9.67
C HIS A 129 19.96 -14.51 -9.49
N ASP A 130 20.87 -15.49 -9.57
CA ASP A 130 20.57 -16.92 -9.36
C ASP A 130 20.03 -17.23 -7.96
N ASN A 131 20.33 -16.37 -6.98
CA ASN A 131 19.79 -16.48 -5.62
C ASN A 131 18.40 -15.81 -5.47
N GLY A 132 17.84 -15.25 -6.55
CA GLY A 132 16.55 -14.56 -6.60
C GLY A 132 16.56 -13.11 -6.14
N ALA A 133 17.69 -12.59 -5.67
CA ALA A 133 17.82 -11.16 -5.43
C ALA A 133 17.58 -10.40 -6.73
N ASN A 134 16.64 -9.47 -6.74
CA ASN A 134 16.30 -8.68 -7.90
C ASN A 134 16.53 -7.19 -7.62
N ASN A 135 17.74 -6.74 -7.93
CA ASN A 135 18.26 -5.45 -7.50
C ASN A 135 18.00 -4.37 -8.53
N VAL A 136 17.51 -3.20 -8.09
CA VAL A 136 17.43 -2.01 -8.95
C VAL A 136 18.83 -1.60 -9.38
N SER A 137 18.99 -1.27 -10.67
CA SER A 137 20.27 -0.84 -11.22
C SER A 137 20.75 0.47 -10.57
N SER A 138 21.99 0.49 -10.10
CA SER A 138 22.64 1.72 -9.63
C SER A 138 23.42 2.44 -10.73
N THR A 139 23.56 1.84 -11.92
CA THR A 139 24.45 2.34 -13.00
C THR A 139 24.16 3.78 -13.41
N PHE A 140 22.89 4.19 -13.39
CA PHE A 140 22.46 5.55 -13.75
C PHE A 140 21.69 6.25 -12.62
N GLY A 141 21.83 5.77 -11.38
CA GLY A 141 21.12 6.33 -10.22
C GLY A 141 19.64 5.98 -10.14
N GLU A 142 19.20 4.89 -10.78
CA GLU A 142 17.80 4.45 -10.76
C GLU A 142 17.37 4.05 -9.34
N ASP A 143 18.27 3.44 -8.56
CA ASP A 143 18.13 3.21 -7.13
C ASP A 143 17.68 4.47 -6.37
N LYS A 144 18.34 5.61 -6.60
CA LYS A 144 18.00 6.88 -5.95
C LYS A 144 16.65 7.43 -6.41
N GLU A 145 16.29 7.26 -7.68
CA GLU A 145 14.97 7.64 -8.21
C GLU A 145 13.87 6.78 -7.58
N VAL A 146 14.07 5.47 -7.54
CA VAL A 146 13.12 4.52 -6.94
C VAL A 146 12.97 4.76 -5.44
N ILE A 147 14.05 5.03 -4.70
CA ILE A 147 13.97 5.39 -3.27
C ILE A 147 13.18 6.69 -3.08
N ARG A 148 13.39 7.71 -3.93
CA ARG A 148 12.62 8.96 -3.86
C ARG A 148 11.13 8.71 -4.14
N MET A 149 10.83 7.90 -5.14
CA MET A 149 9.47 7.48 -5.47
C MET A 149 8.80 6.71 -4.31
N LEU A 150 9.47 5.73 -3.69
CA LEU A 150 8.93 4.96 -2.57
C LEU A 150 8.68 5.80 -1.30
N LYS A 151 9.33 6.96 -1.18
CA LYS A 151 9.10 7.94 -0.10
C LYS A 151 7.90 8.86 -0.38
N ALA A 152 7.34 8.85 -1.59
CA ALA A 152 6.14 9.62 -1.92
C ALA A 152 4.91 8.96 -1.27
N ASN A 153 4.15 9.72 -0.46
CA ASN A 153 2.97 9.22 0.25
C ASN A 153 1.77 9.02 -0.69
N GLU A 154 1.92 8.12 -1.66
CA GLU A 154 0.92 7.83 -2.68
C GLU A 154 0.87 6.33 -3.01
N THR A 155 -0.18 5.91 -3.71
CA THR A 155 -0.27 4.54 -4.21
C THR A 155 0.53 4.42 -5.51
N ILE A 156 1.43 3.43 -5.56
CA ILE A 156 2.27 3.17 -6.73
C ILE A 156 1.83 1.85 -7.37
N ARG A 157 1.61 1.86 -8.69
CA ARG A 157 1.29 0.64 -9.45
C ARG A 157 2.50 0.20 -10.26
N PHE A 158 2.91 -1.04 -10.09
CA PHE A 158 4.07 -1.61 -10.76
C PHE A 158 3.64 -2.55 -11.88
N SER A 159 4.40 -2.52 -12.97
CA SER A 159 4.42 -3.55 -14.01
C SER A 159 5.86 -3.93 -14.26
N ALA A 160 6.15 -5.23 -14.34
CA ALA A 160 7.47 -5.72 -14.71
C ALA A 160 7.38 -6.81 -15.78
N ARG A 161 8.46 -6.99 -16.53
CA ARG A 161 8.59 -8.08 -17.50
C ARG A 161 10.03 -8.57 -17.64
N THR A 162 10.20 -9.86 -17.81
CA THR A 162 11.50 -10.44 -18.18
C THR A 162 11.83 -10.06 -19.64
N TYR A 163 13.13 -9.96 -19.93
CA TYR A 163 13.59 -9.70 -21.30
C TYR A 163 13.62 -10.98 -22.15
N ASP A 164 14.16 -12.04 -21.58
CA ASP A 164 14.39 -13.29 -22.29
C ASP A 164 13.12 -14.12 -22.42
N SER A 165 13.11 -14.97 -23.45
CA SER A 165 12.00 -15.89 -23.70
C SER A 165 12.14 -17.15 -22.83
N PRO A 166 11.06 -17.63 -22.19
CA PRO A 166 9.69 -17.11 -22.26
C PRO A 166 9.47 -15.84 -21.42
N VAL A 167 8.71 -14.89 -21.96
CA VAL A 167 8.41 -13.64 -21.26
C VAL A 167 7.40 -13.88 -20.14
N SER A 168 7.79 -13.56 -18.92
CA SER A 168 6.89 -13.43 -17.76
C SER A 168 6.54 -11.97 -17.53
N THR A 169 5.33 -11.72 -17.03
CA THR A 169 4.86 -10.38 -16.67
C THR A 169 4.32 -10.37 -15.26
N TYR A 170 4.56 -9.27 -14.54
CA TYR A 170 4.21 -9.11 -13.13
C TYR A 170 3.49 -7.77 -12.95
N ARG A 171 2.42 -7.76 -12.15
CA ARG A 171 1.66 -6.55 -11.79
C ARG A 171 1.33 -6.58 -10.31
N PHE A 172 1.55 -5.47 -9.62
CA PHE A 172 1.21 -5.31 -8.21
C PHE A 172 1.07 -3.83 -7.86
N SER A 173 0.53 -3.54 -6.68
CA SER A 173 0.41 -2.16 -6.17
C SER A 173 1.02 -2.06 -4.78
N LEU A 174 1.49 -0.87 -4.44
CA LEU A 174 1.97 -0.54 -3.11
C LEU A 174 1.20 0.69 -2.61
N ASP A 175 0.44 0.50 -1.54
CA ASP A 175 -0.11 1.60 -0.75
C ASP A 175 0.41 1.47 0.69
N ALA A 176 1.43 2.25 1.00
CA ALA A 176 2.21 2.11 2.22
C ALA A 176 2.38 3.44 2.95
N ASP A 177 2.50 3.37 4.28
CA ASP A 177 2.85 4.52 5.11
C ASP A 177 4.33 4.85 4.93
N THR A 178 4.62 5.90 4.17
CA THR A 178 6.00 6.31 3.90
C THR A 178 6.71 6.93 5.12
N THR A 179 5.97 7.34 6.15
CA THR A 179 6.55 7.81 7.41
C THR A 179 7.36 6.71 8.07
N SER A 180 6.83 5.48 8.08
CA SER A 180 7.54 4.31 8.60
C SER A 180 8.84 4.02 7.84
N LEU A 181 8.83 4.05 6.50
CA LEU A 181 10.02 3.91 5.66
C LEU A 181 11.09 4.96 5.99
N ILE A 182 10.70 6.24 5.99
CA ILE A 182 11.63 7.34 6.24
C ILE A 182 12.28 7.23 7.62
N ASN A 183 11.50 6.86 8.64
CA ASN A 183 12.00 6.71 10.00
C ASN A 183 12.97 5.53 10.15
N ILE A 184 12.75 4.44 9.44
CA ILE A 184 13.68 3.29 9.42
C ILE A 184 14.98 3.68 8.72
N LEU A 185 14.91 4.29 7.54
CA LEU A 185 16.10 4.65 6.77
C LEU A 185 16.99 5.67 7.50
N LYS A 186 16.44 6.57 8.32
CA LYS A 186 17.23 7.47 9.19
C LYS A 186 18.05 6.76 10.25
N GLN A 187 17.72 5.51 10.58
CA GLN A 187 18.44 4.70 11.58
C GLN A 187 19.51 3.81 10.95
N ILE A 188 19.59 3.77 9.62
CA ILE A 188 20.54 2.94 8.87
C ILE A 188 21.66 3.86 8.38
N PRO A 189 22.94 3.60 8.72
CA PRO A 189 24.06 4.35 8.18
C PRO A 189 24.10 4.28 6.65
N GLU A 190 24.52 5.37 5.99
CA GLU A 190 24.80 5.37 4.54
C GLU A 190 26.09 4.62 4.20
#